data_AF-A0A8T4RR93-F1
#
_entry.id   AF-A0A8T4RR93-F1
#
_cell.length_a   1.000
_cell.length_b   1.000
_cell.length_c   1.000
_cell.angle_alpha   90.00
_cell.angle_beta   90.00
_cell.angle_gamma   90.00
#
_symmetry.space_group_name_H-M   'P 1'
#
loop_
_entity.id
_entity.type
_entity.pdbx_description
1 polymer ?
#
loop_
_entity_poly.entity_id
_entity_poly.type
_entity_poly.pdbx_seq_one_letter_code
_entity_poly.pdbx_strand_id
1 'polypeptide(L)'
;MDRKGAFSKIATMAILLIFLSIIIIAFLGPESILPQAAKAADWLAEKTFIQLKNEKPRPSVQADQKANEAFDSLVSLMRKQDYRNCIASRQPLSELKGNKIALADSGQGIVAELINKEGQRIKVDSVSGKKTCVISEGSAAISFYGNYLDSTKCTENCPKDYSEAKIEFTEEGSITVNGNKRGMDDAMAVFFNREGNLCFVPTYSGYLTPWGCDASQEGLDNDCIETIKKSVKPC
;
A
#
# COMPACT_ATOMS: atom_id res chain seq x y z
N MET A 1 -46.20 9.50 11.43
CA MET A 1 -45.88 9.13 10.03
C MET A 1 -44.45 9.56 9.73
N ASP A 2 -43.56 8.59 9.54
CA ASP A 2 -42.10 8.78 9.44
C ASP A 2 -41.67 9.56 8.20
N ARG A 3 -41.28 10.82 8.38
CA ARG A 3 -40.74 11.67 7.30
C ARG A 3 -39.39 11.16 6.77
N LYS A 4 -38.62 10.40 7.55
CA LYS A 4 -37.31 9.86 7.14
C LYS A 4 -37.42 8.76 6.07
N GLY A 5 -38.47 7.96 6.08
CA GLY A 5 -38.70 6.93 5.06
C GLY A 5 -39.12 7.48 3.69
N ALA A 6 -39.72 8.68 3.65
CA ALA A 6 -40.17 9.31 2.41
C ALA A 6 -39.00 9.91 1.61
N PHE A 7 -38.03 10.56 2.27
CA PHE A 7 -36.88 11.16 1.59
C PHE A 7 -35.95 10.14 0.94
N SER A 8 -35.70 9.00 1.60
CA SER A 8 -34.88 7.91 1.03
C SER A 8 -35.52 7.31 -0.23
N LYS A 9 -36.84 7.15 -0.25
CA LYS A 9 -37.58 6.68 -1.42
C LYS A 9 -37.54 7.70 -2.57
N ILE A 10 -37.67 8.99 -2.28
CA ILE A 10 -37.61 10.06 -3.30
C ILE A 10 -36.21 10.12 -3.93
N ALA A 11 -35.14 10.07 -3.13
CA ALA A 11 -33.77 10.07 -3.64
C ALA A 11 -33.47 8.85 -4.51
N THR A 12 -33.90 7.66 -4.06
CA THR A 12 -33.73 6.41 -4.81
C THR A 12 -34.51 6.45 -6.13
N MET A 13 -35.74 6.98 -6.12
CA MET A 13 -36.56 7.09 -7.32
C MET A 13 -36.00 8.14 -8.31
N ALA A 14 -35.41 9.24 -7.82
CA ALA A 14 -34.76 10.25 -8.65
C ALA A 14 -33.51 9.70 -9.36
N ILE A 15 -32.65 8.95 -8.64
CA ILE A 15 -31.48 8.28 -9.23
C ILE A 15 -31.93 7.27 -10.29
N LEU A 16 -32.97 6.50 -9.99
CA LEU A 16 -33.49 5.49 -10.91
C LEU A 16 -34.07 6.13 -12.19
N LEU A 17 -34.77 7.28 -12.07
CA LEU A 17 -35.26 8.06 -13.21
C LEU A 17 -34.13 8.64 -14.08
N ILE A 18 -33.02 9.05 -13.47
CA ILE A 18 -31.83 9.53 -14.20
C ILE A 18 -31.19 8.38 -14.98
N PHE A 19 -31.03 7.21 -14.37
CA PHE A 19 -30.51 6.04 -15.10
C PHE A 19 -31.46 5.60 -16.23
N LEU A 20 -32.77 5.61 -15.99
CA LEU A 20 -33.75 5.24 -17.00
C LEU A 20 -33.75 6.22 -18.18
N SER A 21 -33.61 7.53 -17.93
CA SER A 21 -33.54 8.53 -18.99
C SER A 21 -32.26 8.43 -19.80
N ILE A 22 -31.11 8.11 -19.18
CA ILE A 22 -29.86 7.83 -19.89
C ILE A 22 -30.02 6.62 -20.82
N ILE A 23 -30.67 5.55 -20.36
CA ILE A 23 -30.92 4.35 -21.18
C ILE A 23 -31.87 4.67 -22.34
N ILE A 24 -32.95 5.41 -22.09
CA ILE A 24 -33.89 5.81 -23.15
C ILE A 24 -33.18 6.69 -24.19
N ILE A 25 -32.32 7.63 -23.77
CA ILE A 25 -31.54 8.45 -24.70
C ILE A 25 -30.51 7.61 -25.48
N ALA A 26 -29.91 6.60 -24.85
CA ALA A 26 -28.94 5.72 -25.49
C ALA A 26 -29.56 4.76 -26.54
N PHE A 27 -30.80 4.30 -26.33
CA PHE A 27 -31.45 3.31 -27.20
C PHE A 27 -32.54 3.88 -28.13
N LEU A 28 -33.19 4.98 -27.75
CA LEU A 28 -34.30 5.61 -28.47
C LEU A 28 -34.02 7.08 -28.83
N GLY A 29 -32.85 7.61 -28.45
CA GLY A 29 -32.46 8.97 -28.77
C GLY A 29 -32.23 9.13 -30.27
N PRO A 30 -32.86 10.11 -30.94
CA PRO A 30 -32.55 10.39 -32.33
C PRO A 30 -31.07 10.79 -32.46
N GLU A 31 -30.40 10.28 -33.50
CA GLU A 31 -28.96 10.49 -33.78
C GLU A 31 -28.55 11.98 -33.82
N SER A 32 -29.53 12.89 -33.92
CA SER A 32 -29.36 14.34 -33.90
C SER A 32 -29.12 14.97 -32.52
N ILE A 33 -29.35 14.25 -31.40
CA ILE A 33 -29.16 14.78 -30.03
C ILE A 33 -27.76 14.47 -29.47
N LEU A 34 -27.16 13.35 -29.88
CA LEU A 34 -25.81 12.95 -29.49
C LEU A 34 -24.73 14.03 -29.77
N PRO A 35 -24.74 14.73 -30.93
CA PRO A 35 -23.76 15.78 -31.21
C PRO A 35 -23.94 17.03 -30.34
N GLN A 36 -25.17 17.33 -29.90
CA GLN A 36 -25.45 18.47 -29.03
C GLN A 36 -25.07 18.18 -27.58
N ALA A 37 -25.31 16.95 -27.12
CA ALA A 37 -24.84 16.48 -25.81
C ALA A 37 -23.30 16.43 -25.75
N ALA A 38 -22.64 16.00 -26.82
CA ALA A 38 -21.18 16.04 -26.93
C ALA A 38 -20.63 17.47 -26.89
N LYS A 39 -21.23 18.41 -27.64
CA LYS A 39 -20.86 19.84 -27.58
C LYS A 39 -21.09 20.46 -26.21
N ALA A 40 -22.15 20.07 -25.51
CA ALA A 40 -22.41 20.54 -24.15
C ALA A 40 -21.41 19.97 -23.14
N ALA A 41 -21.01 18.70 -23.31
CA ALA A 41 -19.96 18.06 -22.51
C ALA A 41 -18.59 18.69 -22.75
N ASP A 42 -18.23 19.00 -24.00
CA ASP A 42 -16.99 19.70 -24.35
C ASP A 42 -16.96 21.10 -23.74
N TRP A 43 -18.07 21.84 -23.79
CA TRP A 43 -18.16 23.17 -23.18
C TRP A 43 -18.08 23.13 -21.64
N LEU A 44 -18.67 22.12 -21.00
CA LEU A 44 -18.55 21.89 -19.56
C LEU A 44 -17.12 21.50 -19.16
N ALA A 45 -16.47 20.63 -19.95
CA ALA A 45 -15.09 20.23 -19.75
C ALA A 45 -14.16 21.45 -19.86
N GLU A 46 -14.34 22.28 -20.89
CA GLU A 46 -13.55 23.49 -21.11
C GLU A 46 -13.75 24.52 -19.99
N LYS A 47 -14.97 24.73 -19.50
CA LYS A 47 -15.22 25.62 -18.34
C LYS A 47 -14.57 25.11 -17.06
N THR A 48 -14.57 23.81 -16.84
CA THR A 48 -13.94 23.19 -15.67
C THR A 48 -12.41 23.28 -15.78
N PHE A 49 -11.86 23.08 -16.98
CA PHE A 49 -10.43 23.20 -17.25
C PHE A 49 -9.93 24.65 -17.13
N ILE A 50 -10.72 25.64 -17.58
CA ILE A 50 -10.39 27.06 -17.46
C ILE A 50 -10.46 27.50 -15.98
N GLN A 51 -11.39 26.97 -15.19
CA GLN A 51 -11.40 27.19 -13.73
C GLN A 51 -10.17 26.57 -13.05
N LEU A 52 -9.74 25.37 -13.45
CA LEU A 52 -8.51 24.74 -12.94
C LEU A 52 -7.24 25.50 -13.36
N LYS A 53 -7.21 26.08 -14.56
CA LYS A 53 -6.09 26.89 -15.06
C LYS A 53 -5.98 28.25 -14.37
N ASN A 54 -7.09 28.74 -13.79
CA ASN A 54 -7.16 30.00 -13.04
C ASN A 54 -7.07 29.81 -11.52
N GLU A 55 -7.00 28.57 -11.01
CA GLU A 55 -6.51 28.36 -9.65
C GLU A 55 -5.05 28.82 -9.62
N LYS A 56 -4.74 29.78 -8.73
CA LYS A 56 -3.36 30.16 -8.41
C LYS A 56 -2.55 28.87 -8.21
N PRO A 57 -1.31 28.77 -8.72
CA PRO A 57 -0.47 27.61 -8.49
C PRO A 57 -0.49 27.31 -7.00
N ARG A 58 -1.02 26.14 -6.62
CA ARG A 58 -1.00 25.71 -5.23
C ARG A 58 0.46 25.80 -4.79
N PRO A 59 0.75 26.43 -3.63
CA PRO A 59 2.12 26.54 -3.15
C PRO A 59 2.75 25.15 -3.22
N SER A 60 3.98 25.06 -3.75
CA SER A 60 4.68 23.79 -3.92
C SER A 60 4.52 22.99 -2.64
N VAL A 61 3.78 21.89 -2.72
CA VAL A 61 3.46 21.06 -1.57
C VAL A 61 4.73 20.32 -1.23
N GLN A 62 5.59 20.96 -0.45
CA GLN A 62 6.83 20.35 0.02
C GLN A 62 6.47 19.44 1.18
N ALA A 63 6.88 18.17 1.09
CA ALA A 63 6.80 17.28 2.24
C ALA A 63 7.70 17.83 3.35
N ASP A 64 7.39 17.45 4.60
CA ASP A 64 8.30 17.65 5.70
C ASP A 64 9.66 17.01 5.38
N GLN A 65 10.77 17.68 5.75
CA GLN A 65 12.12 17.22 5.45
C GLN A 65 12.36 15.77 5.91
N LYS A 66 11.84 15.39 7.08
CA LYS A 66 11.99 14.05 7.64
C LYS A 66 11.24 13.00 6.84
N ALA A 67 10.07 13.35 6.29
CA ALA A 67 9.32 12.47 5.40
C ALA A 67 10.05 12.24 4.06
N ASN A 68 10.75 13.26 3.55
CA ASN A 68 11.61 13.10 2.38
C ASN A 68 12.82 12.21 2.67
N GLU A 69 13.50 12.41 3.80
CA GLU A 69 14.65 11.59 4.21
C GLU A 69 14.26 10.12 4.41
N ALA A 70 13.13 9.87 5.07
CA ALA A 70 12.54 8.54 5.22
C ALA A 70 12.24 7.88 3.86
N PHE A 71 11.63 8.62 2.94
CA PHE A 71 11.34 8.14 1.59
C PHE A 71 12.64 7.80 0.83
N ASP A 72 13.61 8.70 0.85
CA ASP A 72 14.89 8.51 0.15
C ASP A 72 15.71 7.37 0.73
N SER A 73 15.73 7.23 2.06
CA SER A 73 16.36 6.09 2.73
C SER A 73 15.72 4.77 2.30
N LEU A 74 14.38 4.72 2.22
CA LEU A 74 13.68 3.51 1.83
C LEU A 74 13.95 3.14 0.36
N VAL A 75 13.88 4.12 -0.54
CA VAL A 75 14.20 3.92 -1.96
C VAL A 75 15.66 3.50 -2.17
N SER A 76 16.59 4.14 -1.46
CA SER A 76 18.02 3.76 -1.48
C SER A 76 18.23 2.32 -1.05
N LEU A 77 17.52 1.87 0.00
CA LEU A 77 17.59 0.49 0.48
C LEU A 77 17.03 -0.50 -0.56
N MET A 78 15.91 -0.19 -1.20
CA MET A 78 15.33 -1.01 -2.28
C MET A 78 16.27 -1.15 -3.49
N ARG A 79 17.13 -0.15 -3.75
CA ARG A 79 18.11 -0.16 -4.84
C ARG A 79 19.34 -1.02 -4.56
N LYS A 80 19.55 -1.49 -3.32
CA LYS A 80 20.71 -2.33 -2.99
C LYS A 80 20.69 -3.60 -3.84
N GLN A 81 21.78 -3.78 -4.57
CA GLN A 81 22.05 -5.01 -5.32
C GLN A 81 22.86 -5.95 -4.42
N ASP A 82 22.80 -7.25 -4.73
CA ASP A 82 23.54 -8.33 -4.05
C ASP A 82 23.10 -8.72 -2.63
N TYR A 83 22.18 -7.98 -2.01
CA TYR A 83 21.63 -8.35 -0.71
C TYR A 83 20.65 -9.53 -0.89
N ARG A 84 20.94 -10.65 -0.23
CA ARG A 84 20.15 -11.90 -0.32
C ARG A 84 20.19 -12.67 0.99
N ASN A 85 19.05 -13.22 1.37
CA ASN A 85 18.85 -14.02 2.59
C ASN A 85 19.49 -13.37 3.82
N CYS A 86 19.25 -12.06 3.99
CA CYS A 86 19.86 -11.28 5.05
C CYS A 86 18.88 -10.23 5.59
N ILE A 87 19.11 -9.79 6.83
CA ILE A 87 18.32 -8.75 7.48
C ILE A 87 19.10 -7.43 7.48
N ALA A 88 18.43 -6.33 7.14
CA ALA A 88 18.96 -4.99 7.24
C ALA A 88 18.08 -4.13 8.15
N SER A 89 18.64 -3.01 8.58
CA SER A 89 17.89 -1.97 9.29
C SER A 89 17.60 -0.80 8.32
N ARG A 90 16.38 -0.28 8.36
CA ARG A 90 16.00 0.98 7.70
C ARG A 90 15.87 2.10 8.74
N GLN A 91 15.89 3.34 8.27
CA GLN A 91 15.53 4.46 9.13
C GLN A 91 14.09 4.34 9.66
N PRO A 92 13.81 4.84 10.87
CA PRO A 92 12.46 4.94 11.41
C PRO A 92 11.50 5.69 10.47
N LEU A 93 10.23 5.29 10.46
CA LEU A 93 9.15 5.98 9.72
C LEU A 93 8.25 6.79 10.67
N SER A 94 8.70 7.05 11.89
CA SER A 94 7.93 7.73 12.93
C SER A 94 7.64 9.19 12.65
N GLU A 95 8.31 9.76 11.65
CA GLU A 95 8.31 11.19 11.39
C GLU A 95 7.60 11.58 10.09
N LEU A 96 6.70 10.72 9.62
CA LEU A 96 5.92 11.02 8.41
C LEU A 96 4.93 12.19 8.60
N LYS A 97 4.59 12.58 9.84
CA LYS A 97 3.78 13.79 10.17
C LYS A 97 2.52 13.96 9.31
N GLY A 98 1.76 12.89 9.12
CA GLY A 98 0.54 12.87 8.31
C GLY A 98 0.78 12.66 6.81
N ASN A 99 2.03 12.57 6.36
CA ASN A 99 2.36 11.97 5.07
C ASN A 99 2.29 10.44 5.17
N LYS A 100 2.22 9.79 4.01
CA LYS A 100 2.27 8.35 3.88
C LYS A 100 3.20 7.95 2.73
N ILE A 101 3.82 6.79 2.86
CA ILE A 101 4.61 6.18 1.77
C ILE A 101 3.86 4.95 1.28
N ALA A 102 3.49 4.93 0.01
CA ALA A 102 2.85 3.79 -0.62
C ALA A 102 3.85 3.08 -1.55
N LEU A 103 3.90 1.74 -1.47
CA LEU A 103 4.67 0.89 -2.36
C LEU A 103 3.72 -0.04 -3.12
N ALA A 104 3.85 -0.06 -4.44
CA ALA A 104 3.06 -0.93 -5.31
C ALA A 104 3.92 -1.55 -6.41
N ASP A 105 3.58 -2.77 -6.81
CA ASP A 105 4.15 -3.40 -8.00
C ASP A 105 3.54 -2.78 -9.28
N SER A 106 4.40 -2.44 -10.24
CA SER A 106 4.06 -1.91 -11.56
C SER A 106 4.18 -2.95 -12.69
N GLY A 107 4.54 -4.19 -12.36
CA GLY A 107 4.87 -5.27 -13.29
C GLY A 107 6.32 -5.23 -13.79
N GLN A 108 6.97 -4.07 -13.76
CA GLN A 108 8.39 -3.91 -14.13
C GLN A 108 9.30 -3.62 -12.93
N GLY A 109 8.71 -3.47 -11.75
CA GLY A 109 9.41 -3.02 -10.55
C GLY A 109 8.46 -2.43 -9.52
N ILE A 110 9.03 -1.89 -8.45
CA ILE A 110 8.31 -1.20 -7.38
C ILE A 110 8.17 0.27 -7.74
N VAL A 111 6.97 0.82 -7.61
CA VAL A 111 6.74 2.28 -7.57
C VAL A 111 6.53 2.68 -6.11
N ALA A 112 7.31 3.65 -5.66
CA ALA A 112 7.21 4.25 -4.34
C ALA A 112 6.66 5.67 -4.46
N GLU A 113 5.62 5.99 -3.70
CA GLU A 113 4.97 7.30 -3.70
C GLU A 113 4.95 7.89 -2.29
N LEU A 114 5.44 9.12 -2.12
CA LEU A 114 5.23 9.94 -0.94
C LEU A 114 3.98 10.79 -1.16
N ILE A 115 2.99 10.64 -0.28
CA ILE A 115 1.68 11.25 -0.41
C ILE A 115 1.40 12.07 0.86
N ASN A 116 0.93 13.31 0.73
CA ASN A 116 0.59 14.14 1.89
C ASN A 116 -0.75 13.74 2.52
N LYS A 117 -1.08 14.39 3.63
CA LYS A 117 -2.37 14.24 4.33
C LYS A 117 -3.58 14.59 3.46
N GLU A 118 -3.41 15.45 2.45
CA GLU A 118 -4.44 15.81 1.47
C GLU A 118 -4.60 14.78 0.32
N GLY A 119 -3.81 13.69 0.32
CA GLY A 119 -3.86 12.67 -0.71
C GLY A 119 -3.12 13.04 -2.01
N GLN A 120 -2.33 14.11 -1.99
CA GLN A 120 -1.55 14.59 -3.12
C GLN A 120 -0.19 13.90 -3.15
N ARG A 121 0.20 13.45 -4.34
CA ARG A 121 1.52 12.87 -4.59
C ARG A 121 2.58 13.97 -4.58
N ILE A 122 3.48 13.90 -3.61
CA ILE A 122 4.57 14.85 -3.43
C ILE A 122 5.82 14.39 -4.16
N LYS A 123 6.12 13.09 -4.09
CA LYS A 123 7.31 12.49 -4.68
C LYS A 123 7.00 11.07 -5.16
N VAL A 124 7.60 10.69 -6.27
CA VAL A 124 7.46 9.36 -6.86
C VAL A 124 8.83 8.88 -7.32
N ASP A 125 9.15 7.63 -7.05
CA ASP A 125 10.35 6.96 -7.55
C ASP A 125 10.02 5.52 -7.95
N SER A 126 10.86 4.90 -8.76
CA SER A 126 10.69 3.53 -9.23
C SER A 126 11.98 2.72 -9.12
N VAL A 127 11.85 1.45 -8.74
CA VAL A 127 12.95 0.51 -8.62
C VAL A 127 12.65 -0.72 -9.48
N SER A 128 13.35 -0.84 -10.60
CA SER A 128 13.13 -1.90 -11.58
C SER A 128 13.57 -3.28 -11.07
N GLY A 129 12.89 -4.33 -11.54
CA GLY A 129 13.29 -5.72 -11.29
C GLY A 129 13.11 -6.21 -9.85
N LYS A 130 12.41 -5.46 -9.01
CA LYS A 130 12.08 -5.80 -7.62
C LYS A 130 10.57 -5.92 -7.45
N LYS A 131 10.16 -6.66 -6.42
CA LYS A 131 8.75 -6.78 -6.00
C LYS A 131 8.57 -6.36 -4.56
N THR A 132 7.40 -5.79 -4.26
CA THR A 132 6.99 -5.50 -2.88
C THR A 132 6.56 -6.80 -2.20
N CYS A 133 7.09 -7.09 -1.02
CA CYS A 133 6.78 -8.33 -0.30
C CYS A 133 6.69 -8.15 1.21
N VAL A 134 6.05 -9.12 1.86
CA VAL A 134 5.94 -9.22 3.32
C VAL A 134 6.20 -10.65 3.79
N ILE A 135 6.59 -10.77 5.07
CA ILE A 135 6.86 -12.03 5.77
C ILE A 135 5.86 -12.19 6.91
N SER A 136 4.59 -12.30 6.57
CA SER A 136 3.53 -12.25 7.58
C SER A 136 2.17 -12.76 7.12
N GLU A 137 2.08 -13.39 5.95
CA GLU A 137 0.78 -13.79 5.40
C GLU A 137 0.76 -15.29 5.11
N GLY A 138 -0.08 -16.00 5.87
CA GLY A 138 -0.40 -17.40 5.65
C GLY A 138 0.82 -18.32 5.64
N SER A 139 0.93 -19.13 4.58
CA SER A 139 2.01 -20.11 4.43
C SER A 139 3.40 -19.48 4.34
N ALA A 140 3.52 -18.21 3.95
CA ALA A 140 4.81 -17.52 3.89
C ALA A 140 5.42 -17.33 5.29
N ALA A 141 4.61 -16.97 6.28
CA ALA A 141 5.05 -16.80 7.66
C ALA A 141 5.57 -18.12 8.25
N ILE A 142 4.81 -19.21 8.07
CA ILE A 142 5.17 -20.56 8.52
C ILE A 142 6.47 -21.02 7.83
N SER A 143 6.59 -20.79 6.53
CA SER A 143 7.77 -21.18 5.75
C SER A 143 9.01 -20.40 6.17
N PHE A 144 8.88 -19.09 6.40
CA PHE A 144 9.97 -18.26 6.91
C PHE A 144 10.43 -18.72 8.28
N TYR A 145 9.50 -18.97 9.20
CA TYR A 145 9.80 -19.48 10.53
C TYR A 145 10.60 -20.79 10.47
N GLY A 146 10.13 -21.78 9.70
CA GLY A 146 10.84 -23.06 9.53
C GLY A 146 12.25 -22.90 8.91
N ASN A 147 12.40 -21.98 7.95
CA ASN A 147 13.66 -21.82 7.21
C ASN A 147 14.73 -21.04 7.98
N TYR A 148 14.33 -20.10 8.85
CA TYR A 148 15.28 -19.17 9.46
C TYR A 148 15.28 -19.17 10.99
N LEU A 149 14.16 -19.51 11.62
CA LEU A 149 13.95 -19.33 13.07
C LEU A 149 13.89 -20.65 13.82
N ASP A 150 13.44 -21.72 13.17
CA ASP A 150 13.46 -23.07 13.70
C ASP A 150 14.66 -23.90 13.16
N SER A 151 14.91 -25.00 13.84
CA SER A 151 15.84 -26.06 13.49
C SER A 151 15.43 -26.87 12.24
N THR A 152 14.19 -26.72 11.76
CA THR A 152 13.62 -27.47 10.63
C THR A 152 13.87 -26.82 9.27
N LYS A 153 15.10 -26.32 9.07
CA LYS A 153 15.48 -25.63 7.83
C LYS A 153 15.26 -26.51 6.62
N CYS A 154 14.49 -26.01 5.66
CA CYS A 154 14.37 -26.67 4.38
C CYS A 154 15.69 -26.61 3.60
N THR A 155 16.06 -27.72 2.97
CA THR A 155 17.29 -27.86 2.18
C THR A 155 17.04 -27.83 0.67
N GLU A 156 15.89 -28.35 0.20
CA GLU A 156 15.55 -28.44 -1.22
C GLU A 156 14.07 -28.10 -1.48
N ASN A 157 13.79 -27.44 -2.61
CA ASN A 157 12.44 -27.07 -3.07
C ASN A 157 11.60 -26.31 -2.02
N CYS A 158 12.26 -25.43 -1.28
CA CYS A 158 11.65 -24.73 -0.15
C CYS A 158 10.48 -23.85 -0.61
N PRO A 159 9.35 -23.87 0.13
CA PRO A 159 8.26 -22.96 -0.13
C PRO A 159 8.71 -21.51 -0.02
N LYS A 160 8.01 -20.61 -0.71
CA LYS A 160 8.25 -19.18 -0.61
C LYS A 160 8.06 -18.73 0.85
N ASP A 161 9.05 -18.00 1.34
CA ASP A 161 9.14 -17.42 2.67
C ASP A 161 8.63 -15.96 2.71
N TYR A 162 7.98 -15.53 1.63
CA TYR A 162 7.39 -14.21 1.48
C TYR A 162 6.13 -14.27 0.62
N SER A 163 5.26 -13.28 0.79
CA SER A 163 4.11 -13.02 -0.08
C SER A 163 4.26 -11.66 -0.75
N GLU A 164 3.84 -11.54 -2.01
CA GLU A 164 3.77 -10.25 -2.70
C GLU A 164 2.59 -9.44 -2.13
N ALA A 165 2.80 -8.15 -1.85
CA ALA A 165 1.78 -7.33 -1.21
C ALA A 165 1.86 -5.86 -1.61
N LYS A 166 0.71 -5.18 -1.57
CA LYS A 166 0.64 -3.71 -1.58
C LYS A 166 0.84 -3.19 -0.17
N ILE A 167 1.69 -2.18 -0.04
CA ILE A 167 2.16 -1.72 1.25
C ILE A 167 1.95 -0.22 1.38
N GLU A 168 1.37 0.23 2.50
CA GLU A 168 1.25 1.64 2.83
C GLU A 168 1.75 1.89 4.26
N PHE A 169 2.68 2.83 4.40
CA PHE A 169 3.19 3.32 5.67
C PHE A 169 2.50 4.63 6.00
N THR A 170 1.78 4.68 7.12
CA THR A 170 1.02 5.86 7.53
C THR A 170 1.55 6.48 8.83
N GLU A 171 1.96 5.65 9.81
CA GLU A 171 2.32 6.07 11.16
C GLU A 171 3.37 5.12 11.76
N GLU A 172 4.08 5.54 12.83
CA GLU A 172 4.99 4.66 13.58
C GLU A 172 4.27 3.39 14.07
N GLY A 173 4.93 2.23 13.94
CA GLY A 173 4.44 0.98 14.49
C GLY A 173 3.26 0.34 13.76
N SER A 174 2.77 0.92 12.65
CA SER A 174 1.75 0.28 11.83
C SER A 174 1.97 0.43 10.34
N ILE A 175 1.48 -0.57 9.61
CA ILE A 175 1.54 -0.68 8.16
C ILE A 175 0.22 -1.22 7.66
N THR A 176 -0.20 -0.79 6.48
CA THR A 176 -1.32 -1.41 5.79
C THR A 176 -0.77 -2.37 4.75
N VAL A 177 -1.11 -3.65 4.87
CA VAL A 177 -0.74 -4.71 3.93
C VAL A 177 -2.01 -5.19 3.25
N ASN A 178 -2.10 -5.02 1.94
CA ASN A 178 -3.27 -5.40 1.15
C ASN A 178 -4.60 -4.82 1.70
N GLY A 179 -4.55 -3.62 2.28
CA GLY A 179 -5.70 -2.95 2.90
C GLY A 179 -5.95 -3.29 4.37
N ASN A 180 -5.20 -4.23 4.95
CA ASN A 180 -5.34 -4.63 6.35
C ASN A 180 -4.25 -3.98 7.22
N LYS A 181 -4.64 -3.35 8.32
CA LYS A 181 -3.70 -2.78 9.28
C LYS A 181 -2.98 -3.90 10.04
N ARG A 182 -1.65 -3.82 10.11
CA ARG A 182 -0.77 -4.72 10.84
C ARG A 182 0.19 -3.94 11.73
N GLY A 183 0.70 -4.60 12.76
CA GLY A 183 1.83 -4.11 13.54
C GLY A 183 3.12 -4.18 12.73
N MET A 184 4.08 -3.33 13.07
CA MET A 184 5.47 -3.47 12.64
C MET A 184 6.32 -3.33 13.90
N ASP A 185 6.29 -4.33 14.76
CA ASP A 185 7.17 -4.32 15.93
C ASP A 185 8.62 -4.26 15.47
N ASP A 186 9.42 -3.46 16.17
CA ASP A 186 10.76 -2.94 15.78
C ASP A 186 10.80 -1.97 14.60
N ALA A 187 9.82 -1.98 13.70
CA ALA A 187 9.64 -1.16 12.48
C ALA A 187 10.83 -1.12 11.50
N MET A 188 12.07 -1.05 11.95
CA MET A 188 13.28 -0.84 11.19
C MET A 188 13.83 -2.12 10.56
N ALA A 189 13.46 -3.30 11.05
CA ALA A 189 13.88 -4.57 10.46
C ALA A 189 13.22 -4.81 9.09
N VAL A 190 14.04 -5.15 8.10
CA VAL A 190 13.60 -5.57 6.76
C VAL A 190 14.46 -6.72 6.25
N PHE A 191 13.84 -7.66 5.56
CA PHE A 191 14.51 -8.85 5.05
C PHE A 191 14.72 -8.76 3.55
N PHE A 192 15.93 -9.04 3.10
CA PHE A 192 16.21 -9.27 1.68
C PHE A 192 16.08 -10.77 1.39
N ASN A 193 15.10 -11.14 0.57
CA ASN A 193 14.87 -12.53 0.21
C ASN A 193 15.93 -13.08 -0.77
N ARG A 194 15.80 -14.34 -1.18
CA ARG A 194 16.74 -15.02 -2.10
C ARG A 194 16.86 -14.35 -3.48
N GLU A 195 15.78 -13.72 -3.92
CA GLU A 195 15.67 -12.98 -5.18
C GLU A 195 16.17 -11.52 -5.04
N GLY A 196 16.48 -11.10 -3.82
CA GLY A 196 16.91 -9.75 -3.47
C GLY A 196 15.77 -8.74 -3.33
N ASN A 197 14.52 -9.18 -3.24
CA ASN A 197 13.39 -8.30 -2.93
C ASN A 197 13.45 -7.86 -1.47
N LEU A 198 13.08 -6.60 -1.22
CA LEU A 198 12.95 -6.05 0.13
C LEU A 198 11.58 -6.43 0.70
N CYS A 199 11.55 -7.34 1.66
CA CYS A 199 10.35 -7.79 2.34
C CYS A 199 10.23 -7.18 3.73
N PHE A 200 9.04 -6.67 4.04
CA PHE A 200 8.74 -6.13 5.37
C PHE A 200 8.23 -7.25 6.28
N VAL A 201 8.47 -7.11 7.58
CA VAL A 201 8.12 -8.13 8.57
C VAL A 201 7.07 -7.55 9.51
N PRO A 202 5.82 -7.37 9.07
CA PRO A 202 4.79 -6.95 9.98
C PRO A 202 4.40 -8.10 10.90
N THR A 203 4.01 -7.73 12.10
CA THR A 203 3.76 -8.63 13.22
C THR A 203 2.30 -8.55 13.65
N TYR A 204 1.87 -9.56 14.39
CA TYR A 204 0.62 -9.53 15.13
C TYR A 204 0.91 -9.73 16.61
N SER A 205 0.05 -9.20 17.48
CA SER A 205 0.08 -9.45 18.92
C SER A 205 -1.25 -10.09 19.32
N GLY A 206 -1.25 -11.39 19.62
CA GLY A 206 -2.44 -12.07 20.14
C GLY A 206 -2.54 -11.96 21.66
N TYR A 207 -3.75 -11.89 22.21
CA TYR A 207 -3.98 -11.93 23.67
C TYR A 207 -3.64 -13.30 24.32
N LEU A 208 -3.37 -14.33 23.51
CA LEU A 208 -3.22 -15.72 23.89
C LEU A 208 -2.06 -16.43 23.15
N THR A 209 -1.15 -15.70 22.50
CA THR A 209 -0.01 -16.36 21.87
C THR A 209 0.89 -16.97 22.96
N PRO A 210 1.32 -18.23 22.80
CA PRO A 210 2.28 -18.85 23.72
C PRO A 210 3.53 -17.96 23.80
N TRP A 211 4.12 -17.83 24.99
CA TRP A 211 5.37 -17.10 25.16
C TRP A 211 6.43 -17.60 24.17
N GLY A 212 6.94 -16.71 23.32
CA GLY A 212 8.01 -17.02 22.37
C GLY A 212 7.66 -16.71 20.91
N CYS A 213 8.67 -16.80 20.04
CA CYS A 213 8.48 -16.62 18.61
C CYS A 213 7.68 -17.80 18.03
N ASP A 214 6.52 -17.52 17.45
CA ASP A 214 5.74 -18.47 16.68
C ASP A 214 5.29 -17.91 15.32
N ALA A 215 4.81 -18.80 14.45
CA ALA A 215 4.25 -18.44 13.17
C ALA A 215 2.91 -19.15 12.95
N SER A 216 1.93 -18.39 12.51
CA SER A 216 0.59 -18.88 12.24
C SER A 216 0.08 -18.36 10.90
N GLN A 217 -1.20 -18.65 10.58
CA GLN A 217 -1.85 -18.05 9.42
C GLN A 217 -2.00 -16.54 9.55
N GLU A 218 -2.03 -16.00 10.77
CA GLU A 218 -2.16 -14.57 11.04
C GLU A 218 -0.86 -13.80 10.78
N GLY A 219 0.29 -14.47 10.88
CA GLY A 219 1.61 -13.91 10.62
C GLY A 219 2.68 -14.45 11.57
N LEU A 220 3.74 -13.67 11.72
CA LEU A 220 4.77 -13.89 12.74
C LEU A 220 4.42 -13.13 14.02
N ASP A 221 4.58 -13.77 15.17
CA ASP A 221 4.41 -13.08 16.46
C ASP A 221 5.44 -11.96 16.62
N ASN A 222 5.12 -10.94 17.38
CA ASN A 222 5.99 -9.79 17.63
C ASN A 222 7.31 -10.19 18.31
N ASP A 223 7.28 -11.19 19.17
CA ASP A 223 8.45 -11.78 19.83
C ASP A 223 9.43 -12.45 18.83
N CYS A 224 9.00 -12.69 17.58
CA CYS A 224 9.89 -13.19 16.54
C CYS A 224 10.95 -12.19 16.11
N ILE A 225 10.72 -10.89 16.20
CA ILE A 225 11.65 -9.90 15.62
C ILE A 225 13.06 -10.01 16.22
N GLU A 226 13.15 -10.18 17.55
CA GLU A 226 14.43 -10.35 18.22
C GLU A 226 15.12 -11.67 17.85
N THR A 227 14.34 -12.72 17.57
CA THR A 227 14.86 -14.00 17.09
C THR A 227 15.37 -13.88 15.66
N ILE A 228 14.65 -13.16 14.79
CA ILE A 228 15.05 -12.91 13.40
C ILE A 228 16.41 -12.20 13.34
N LYS A 229 16.60 -11.12 14.12
CA LYS A 229 17.87 -10.39 14.17
C LYS A 229 19.06 -11.24 14.59
N LYS A 230 18.83 -12.26 15.41
CA LYS A 230 19.88 -13.17 15.91
C LYS A 230 20.15 -14.32 14.95
N SER A 231 19.12 -14.88 14.35
CA SER A 231 19.19 -16.11 13.55
C SER A 231 19.42 -15.86 12.05
N VAL A 232 18.96 -14.72 11.54
CA VAL A 232 19.19 -14.31 10.15
C VAL A 232 20.48 -13.52 10.04
N LYS A 233 21.30 -13.86 9.04
CA LYS A 233 22.56 -13.16 8.77
C LYS A 233 22.28 -11.67 8.50
N PRO A 234 23.06 -10.73 9.07
CA PRO A 234 22.95 -9.32 8.70
C PRO A 234 23.42 -9.08 7.27
N CYS A 235 22.77 -8.13 6.60
CA CYS A 235 23.35 -7.43 5.45
C CYS A 235 24.28 -6.30 5.92
#